data_AF-A0A6N1DMB1-F1
#
_entry.id   AF-A0A6N1DMB1-F1
#
_cell.length_a   1.000
_cell.length_b   1.000
_cell.length_c   1.000
_cell.angle_alpha   90.00
_cell.angle_beta   90.00
_cell.angle_gamma   90.00
#
_symmetry.space_group_name_H-M   'P 1'
#
loop_
_entity.id
_entity.type
_entity.pdbx_description
1 polymer ?
#
loop_
_entity_poly.entity_id
_entity_poly.type
_entity_poly.pdbx_seq_one_letter_code
_entity_poly.pdbx_strand_id
1 'polypeptide(L)'
;MATRQEDITMRESERATGVRDEDYDIVSTLYHALQAADTAEKYIGDADQEGDQEAKQFFQEVQDHNRRIAERAKQLLTQRIS
;
A
#
# COMPACT_ATOMS: atom_id res chain seq x y z
N MET A 1 39.82 0.59 22.32
CA MET A 1 39.70 1.27 21.02
C MET A 1 38.43 0.76 20.34
N ALA A 2 37.46 1.68 20.24
CA ALA A 2 36.26 1.69 19.41
C ALA A 2 35.71 0.36 18.84
N THR A 3 34.65 -0.11 19.48
CA THR A 3 33.45 -0.69 18.86
C THR A 3 33.09 0.08 17.58
N ARG A 4 33.47 -0.44 16.40
CA ARG A 4 33.13 0.14 15.09
C ARG A 4 32.90 -0.92 14.01
N GLN A 5 32.47 -2.11 14.43
CA GLN A 5 32.06 -3.19 13.53
C GLN A 5 30.75 -3.83 14.00
N GLU A 6 29.90 -3.05 14.66
CA GLU A 6 28.48 -3.35 14.90
C GLU A 6 27.57 -2.48 14.00
N ASP A 7 28.16 -1.74 13.06
CA ASP A 7 27.47 -0.71 12.28
C ASP A 7 27.36 -1.14 10.79
N ILE A 8 26.13 -1.05 10.27
CA ILE A 8 25.69 -0.89 8.86
C ILE A 8 24.96 -2.05 8.15
N THR A 9 25.24 -3.34 8.34
CA THR A 9 24.59 -4.39 7.49
C THR A 9 23.57 -5.30 8.17
N MET A 10 23.10 -4.96 9.36
CA MET A 10 21.78 -5.44 9.80
C MET A 10 20.74 -4.43 9.32
N ARG A 11 19.99 -4.78 8.26
CA ARG A 11 18.75 -4.15 7.70
C ARG A 11 18.77 -3.91 6.18
N GLU A 12 19.44 -4.75 5.40
CA GLU A 12 18.76 -5.16 4.17
C GLU A 12 17.65 -6.08 4.66
N SER A 13 16.43 -5.55 4.77
CA SER A 13 15.26 -6.41 4.89
C SER A 13 15.41 -7.47 3.80
N GLU A 14 15.57 -8.73 4.20
CA GLU A 14 15.40 -9.86 3.30
C GLU A 14 14.08 -9.60 2.58
N ARG A 15 14.16 -9.14 1.34
CA ARG A 15 12.98 -8.84 0.54
C ARG A 15 12.23 -10.15 0.45
N ALA A 16 10.93 -10.15 0.71
CA ALA A 16 10.14 -11.38 0.82
C ALA A 16 10.27 -12.33 -0.40
N THR A 17 10.70 -11.81 -1.55
CA THR A 17 10.94 -12.53 -2.80
C THR A 17 12.40 -12.93 -3.05
N GLY A 18 13.37 -12.43 -2.27
CA GLY A 18 14.81 -12.63 -2.50
C GLY A 18 15.37 -11.94 -3.76
N VAL A 19 14.54 -11.24 -4.53
CA VAL A 19 14.90 -10.57 -5.80
C VAL A 19 14.56 -9.08 -5.69
N ARG A 20 15.47 -8.21 -6.17
CA ARG A 20 15.18 -6.79 -6.32
C ARG A 20 14.44 -6.59 -7.64
N ASP A 21 13.16 -6.27 -7.56
CA ASP A 21 12.33 -6.01 -8.73
C ASP A 21 11.38 -4.83 -8.40
N GLU A 22 11.70 -3.65 -8.94
CA GLU A 22 10.90 -2.45 -8.70
C GLU A 22 9.53 -2.52 -9.39
N ASP A 23 9.41 -3.29 -10.47
CA ASP A 23 8.14 -3.45 -11.17
C ASP A 23 7.22 -4.34 -10.36
N TYR A 24 7.76 -5.41 -9.76
CA TYR A 24 7.07 -6.19 -8.74
C TYR A 24 6.60 -5.31 -7.57
N ASP A 25 7.46 -4.44 -7.04
CA ASP A 25 7.12 -3.57 -5.92
C ASP A 25 5.93 -2.63 -6.28
N ILE A 26 5.92 -2.09 -7.50
CA ILE A 26 4.82 -1.22 -7.98
C ILE A 26 3.55 -2.03 -8.25
N VAL A 27 3.64 -3.22 -8.84
CA VAL A 27 2.49 -4.12 -9.08
C VAL A 27 1.88 -4.56 -7.75
N SER A 28 2.70 -4.94 -6.77
CA SER A 28 2.25 -5.31 -5.43
C SER A 28 1.55 -4.15 -4.74
N THR A 29 2.11 -2.94 -4.84
CA THR A 29 1.47 -1.72 -4.32
C THR A 29 0.12 -1.46 -4.98
N LEU A 30 0.03 -1.59 -6.31
CA LEU A 30 -1.24 -1.47 -7.05
C LEU A 30 -2.28 -2.47 -6.55
N TYR A 31 -1.89 -3.74 -6.43
CA TYR A 31 -2.78 -4.81 -5.95
C TYR A 31 -3.32 -4.50 -4.55
N HIS A 32 -2.44 -4.16 -3.60
CA HIS A 32 -2.86 -3.88 -2.23
C HIS A 32 -3.71 -2.63 -2.10
N ALA A 33 -3.43 -1.58 -2.89
CA ALA A 33 -4.26 -0.38 -2.92
C ALA A 33 -5.67 -0.69 -3.43
N LEU A 34 -5.81 -1.45 -4.51
CA LEU A 34 -7.12 -1.86 -5.02
C LEU A 34 -7.88 -2.73 -4.01
N GLN A 35 -7.21 -3.69 -3.38
CA GLN A 35 -7.81 -4.53 -2.34
C GLN A 35 -8.28 -3.71 -1.13
N ALA A 36 -7.49 -2.71 -0.71
CA ALA A 36 -7.84 -1.83 0.39
C ALA A 36 -9.05 -0.94 0.06
N ALA A 37 -9.14 -0.42 -1.17
CA ALA A 37 -10.29 0.37 -1.62
C ALA A 37 -11.60 -0.46 -1.68
N ASP A 38 -11.53 -1.71 -2.15
CA ASP A 38 -12.66 -2.65 -2.15
C ASP A 38 -13.10 -3.02 -0.73
N THR A 39 -12.13 -3.27 0.15
CA THR A 39 -12.40 -3.57 1.57
C THR A 39 -13.05 -2.37 2.26
N ALA A 40 -12.54 -1.16 2.02
CA ALA A 40 -13.11 0.06 2.58
C ALA A 40 -14.57 0.27 2.16
N GLU A 41 -14.96 -0.13 0.94
CA GLU A 41 -16.36 -0.05 0.48
C GLU A 41 -17.31 -0.87 1.36
N LYS A 42 -16.89 -2.07 1.77
CA LYS A 42 -17.66 -2.93 2.67
C LYS A 42 -17.82 -2.27 4.04
N TYR A 43 -16.74 -1.74 4.58
CA TYR A 43 -16.74 -1.08 5.89
C TYR A 43 -17.54 0.24 5.91
N ILE A 44 -17.59 0.96 4.79
CA ILE A 44 -18.51 2.10 4.64
C ILE A 44 -19.96 1.64 4.79
N GLY A 45 -20.32 0.50 4.19
CA GLY A 45 -21.66 -0.09 4.30
C GLY A 45 -21.99 -0.51 5.72
N ASP A 46 -21.07 -1.18 6.41
CA ASP A 46 -21.25 -1.60 7.81
C ASP A 46 -21.43 -0.38 8.73
N ALA A 47 -20.58 0.64 8.59
CA ALA A 47 -20.67 1.87 9.38
C ALA A 47 -21.98 2.65 9.12
N ASP A 48 -22.46 2.66 7.88
CA ASP A 48 -23.75 3.29 7.53
C ASP A 48 -24.94 2.55 8.18
N GLN A 49 -24.90 1.21 8.21
CA GLN A 49 -25.92 0.39 8.87
C GLN A 49 -25.95 0.58 10.39
N GLU A 50 -24.78 0.73 11.00
CA GLU A 50 -24.64 0.97 12.45
C GLU A 50 -24.89 2.44 12.85
N GLY A 51 -24.96 3.34 11.87
CA GLY A 51 -25.14 4.78 12.10
C GLY A 51 -23.87 5.49 12.57
N ASP A 52 -22.71 4.86 12.47
CA ASP A 52 -21.42 5.43 12.84
C ASP A 52 -20.86 6.32 11.73
N GLN A 53 -21.17 7.61 11.80
CA GLN A 53 -20.75 8.60 10.80
C GLN A 53 -19.24 8.86 10.83
N GLU A 54 -18.59 8.74 11.99
CA GLU A 54 -17.14 8.98 12.10
C GLU A 54 -16.37 7.86 11.40
N ALA A 55 -16.73 6.60 11.67
CA ALA A 55 -16.15 5.45 10.99
C ALA A 55 -16.43 5.48 9.48
N LYS A 56 -17.66 5.83 9.07
CA LYS A 56 -18.02 5.96 7.65
C LYS A 56 -17.13 6.98 6.92
N GLN A 57 -16.93 8.15 7.52
CA GLN A 57 -16.08 9.19 6.94
C GLN A 57 -14.62 8.72 6.85
N PHE A 58 -14.11 8.09 7.91
CA PHE A 58 -12.77 7.51 7.90
C PHE A 58 -12.59 6.49 6.77
N PHE A 59 -13.53 5.56 6.58
CA PHE A 59 -13.42 4.56 5.51
C PHE A 59 -13.57 5.16 4.10
N GLN A 60 -14.34 6.24 3.94
CA GLN A 60 -14.36 7.01 2.68
C GLN A 60 -12.99 7.62 2.37
N GLU A 61 -12.32 8.20 3.36
CA GLU A 61 -10.97 8.73 3.20
C GLU A 61 -9.95 7.63 2.84
N VAL A 62 -10.05 6.46 3.49
CA VAL A 62 -9.23 5.27 3.17
C VAL A 62 -9.47 4.83 1.74
N GLN A 63 -10.73 4.73 1.30
CA GLN A 63 -11.07 4.32 -0.07
C GLN A 63 -10.47 5.29 -1.10
N ASP A 64 -10.67 6.59 -0.91
CA ASP A 64 -10.20 7.62 -1.84
C ASP A 64 -8.68 7.70 -1.89
N HIS A 65 -8.00 7.55 -0.76
CA HIS A 65 -6.54 7.50 -0.71
C HIS A 65 -5.99 6.33 -1.51
N ASN A 66 -6.55 5.14 -1.29
CA ASN A 66 -6.11 3.93 -2.00
C ASN A 66 -6.40 3.98 -3.51
N ARG A 67 -7.53 4.56 -3.93
CA ARG A 67 -7.80 4.84 -5.35
C ARG A 67 -6.72 5.73 -5.99
N ARG A 68 -6.28 6.78 -5.29
CA ARG A 68 -5.20 7.65 -5.78
C ARG A 68 -3.86 6.92 -5.90
N ILE A 69 -3.52 6.06 -4.93
CA ILE A 69 -2.31 5.21 -5.00
C ILE A 69 -2.39 4.28 -6.20
N ALA A 70 -3.52 3.60 -6.40
CA ALA A 70 -3.72 2.67 -7.51
C ALA A 70 -3.54 3.37 -8.87
N GLU A 71 -4.15 4.55 -9.06
CA GLU A 71 -3.98 5.31 -10.31
C GLU A 71 -2.53 5.77 -10.53
N ARG A 72 -1.83 6.18 -9.47
CA ARG A 72 -0.41 6.53 -9.59
C ARG A 72 0.46 5.32 -9.95
N ALA A 73 0.20 4.17 -9.34
CA ALA A 73 0.93 2.94 -9.65
C ALA A 73 0.70 2.51 -11.10
N LYS A 74 -0.56 2.59 -11.60
CA LYS A 74 -0.88 2.34 -13.02
C LYS A 74 -0.10 3.26 -13.96
N GLN A 75 -0.05 4.57 -13.66
CA GLN A 75 0.72 5.52 -14.47
C GLN A 75 2.21 5.16 -14.54
N LEU A 76 2.82 4.77 -13.42
CA LEU A 76 4.22 4.35 -13.38
C LEU A 76 4.45 3.07 -14.21
N LEU A 77 3.56 2.08 -14.11
CA LEU A 77 3.66 0.84 -14.86
C LEU A 77 3.51 1.08 -16.36
N THR A 78 2.57 1.92 -16.79
CA THR A 78 2.42 2.29 -18.20
C THR A 78 3.70 2.91 -18.76
N GLN A 79 4.41 3.73 -17.99
CA GLN A 79 5.68 4.34 -18.43
C GLN A 79 6.84 3.34 -18.53
N ARG A 80 6.77 2.22 -17.81
CA ARG A 80 7.86 1.23 -17.71
C ARG A 80 7.68 0.03 -18.63
N ILE A 81 6.44 -0.38 -18.88
CA ILE A 81 6.09 -1.61 -19.60
C ILE A 81 5.59 -1.32 -21.03
N SER A 82 5.59 -0.05 -21.46
CA SER A 82 5.29 0.32 -22.86
C SER A 82 6.40 -0.09 -23.84
#